data_AF-A0A530Y8C1-F1
#
_entry.id   AF-A0A530Y8C1-F1
#
_cell.length_a   1.000
_cell.length_b   1.000
_cell.length_c   1.000
_cell.angle_alpha   90.00
_cell.angle_beta   90.00
_cell.angle_gamma   90.00
#
_symmetry.space_group_name_H-M   'P 1'
#
loop_
_entity.id
_entity.type
_entity.pdbx_description
1 polymer ?
#
loop_
_entity_poly.entity_id
_entity_poly.type
_entity_poly.pdbx_seq_one_letter_code
_entity_poly.pdbx_strand_id
1 'polypeptide(L)' 'MTGSEAASETPSLYDRLGGVYSIATVVEDLIDRIMVDPRLNANPRVDDAHHKVPPAGFKYLVTEMLCWAAGGPQRYSG' A
#
# COMPACT_ATOMS: atom_id res chain seq x y z
N MET A 1 24.74 -8.47 37.89
CA MET A 1 24.87 -8.44 36.42
C MET A 1 23.65 -9.15 35.86
N THR A 2 22.51 -8.45 35.83
CA THR A 2 21.24 -8.99 35.31
C THR A 2 21.14 -8.58 33.85
N GLY A 3 21.37 -9.53 32.94
CA GLY A 3 21.23 -9.34 31.50
C GLY A 3 19.75 -9.16 31.16
N SER A 4 19.44 -8.08 30.44
CA SER A 4 18.13 -7.85 29.85
C SER A 4 17.91 -8.89 28.74
N GLU A 5 16.84 -9.65 28.86
CA GLU A 5 16.35 -10.56 27.84
C GLU A 5 15.93 -9.72 26.63
N ALA A 6 16.66 -9.82 25.52
CA ALA A 6 16.27 -9.19 24.27
C ALA A 6 15.05 -9.95 23.74
N ALA A 7 13.85 -9.40 23.95
CA ALA A 7 12.65 -9.86 23.27
C ALA A 7 12.94 -9.82 21.77
N SER A 8 12.89 -10.98 21.10
CA SER A 8 12.93 -11.05 19.65
C SER A 8 11.62 -10.44 19.13
N GLU A 9 11.62 -9.13 18.87
CA GLU A 9 10.46 -8.46 18.27
C GLU A 9 10.15 -9.18 16.95
N THR A 10 8.92 -9.69 16.84
CA THR A 10 8.47 -10.29 15.59
C THR A 10 8.55 -9.21 14.51
N PRO A 11 9.28 -9.43 13.39
CA PRO A 11 9.39 -8.43 12.35
C PRO A 11 8.00 -7.98 11.88
N SER A 12 7.88 -6.68 11.60
CA SER A 12 6.63 -6.12 11.11
C SER A 12 6.19 -6.81 9.81
N LEU A 13 4.91 -6.70 9.46
CA LEU A 13 4.47 -7.19 8.15
C LEU A 13 5.21 -6.46 7.03
N TYR A 14 5.48 -5.16 7.21
CA TYR A 14 6.28 -4.37 6.27
C TYR A 14 7.66 -4.98 6.02
N ASP A 15 8.38 -5.38 7.07
CA ASP A 15 9.70 -6.01 6.94
C ASP A 15 9.61 -7.36 6.24
N ARG A 16 8.61 -8.16 6.60
CA ARG A 16 8.36 -9.48 5.99
C ARG A 16 7.95 -9.39 4.52
N LEU A 17 7.32 -8.29 4.12
CA LEU A 17 6.95 -8.00 2.74
C LEU A 17 8.12 -7.42 1.92
N GLY A 18 9.28 -7.14 2.52
CA GLY A 18 10.43 -6.58 1.84
C GLY A 18 10.37 -5.07 1.65
N GLY A 19 9.61 -4.37 2.51
CA GLY A 19 9.52 -2.93 2.58
C GLY A 19 8.87 -2.25 1.36
N VAL A 20 9.00 -0.92 1.32
CA VAL A 20 8.27 -0.04 0.38
C VAL A 20 8.47 -0.41 -1.09
N TYR A 21 9.67 -0.82 -1.51
CA TYR A 21 9.93 -1.14 -2.92
C TYR A 21 9.16 -2.38 -3.38
N SER A 22 9.11 -3.40 -2.53
CA SER A 22 8.37 -4.64 -2.80
C SER A 22 6.86 -4.38 -2.79
N ILE A 23 6.37 -3.61 -1.82
CA ILE A 23 4.97 -3.18 -1.74
C ILE A 23 4.57 -2.34 -2.96
N ALA A 24 5.37 -1.33 -3.32
CA ALA A 24 5.11 -0.45 -4.45
C ALA A 24 5.03 -1.22 -5.78
N THR A 25 5.86 -2.25 -5.94
CA THR A 25 5.86 -3.10 -7.15
C THR A 25 4.53 -3.85 -7.31
N VAL A 26 3.97 -4.36 -6.20
CA VAL A 26 2.65 -5.01 -6.23
C VAL A 26 1.54 -3.98 -6.46
N VAL A 27 1.64 -2.80 -5.84
CA VAL A 27 0.67 -1.72 -6.02
C VAL A 27 0.64 -1.23 -7.46
N GLU A 28 1.78 -1.15 -8.13
CA GLU A 28 1.88 -0.76 -9.54
C GLU A 28 0.96 -1.63 -10.42
N ASP A 29 1.16 -2.95 -10.38
CA ASP A 29 0.36 -3.92 -11.15
C ASP A 29 -1.10 -3.98 -10.66
N LEU A 30 -1.34 -3.86 -9.36
CA LEU A 30 -2.70 -3.83 -8.79
C LEU A 30 -3.52 -2.66 -9.35
N ILE A 31 -2.95 -1.45 -9.34
CA ILE A 31 -3.67 -0.26 -9.78
C ILE A 31 -3.88 -0.30 -11.29
N ASP A 32 -2.89 -0.73 -12.08
CA ASP A 32 -3.06 -0.88 -13.53
C ASP A 32 -4.23 -1.81 -13.88
N ARG A 33 -4.43 -2.89 -13.12
CA ARG A 33 -5.57 -3.79 -13.30
C ARG A 33 -6.89 -3.19 -12.85
N ILE A 34 -6.92 -2.51 -11.69
CA ILE A 34 -8.13 -1.90 -11.14
C ILE A 34 -8.68 -0.81 -12.05
N MET A 35 -7.80 0.03 -12.59
CA MET A 35 -8.18 1.18 -13.42
C MET A 35 -8.97 0.77 -14.67
N VAL A 36 -8.75 -0.44 -15.19
CA VAL A 36 -9.37 -0.94 -16.42
C VAL A 36 -10.40 -2.05 -16.19
N ASP A 37 -10.64 -2.48 -14.94
CA ASP A 37 -11.54 -3.59 -14.66
C ASP A 37 -13.01 -3.18 -14.91
N PRO A 38 -13.71 -3.81 -15.87
CA PRO A 38 -15.09 -3.45 -16.22
C PRO A 38 -16.09 -3.73 -15.08
N ARG A 39 -15.80 -4.67 -14.17
CA ARG A 39 -16.66 -4.97 -13.02
C ARG A 39 -16.57 -3.87 -11.98
N LEU A 40 -15.39 -3.28 -11.80
CA LEU A 40 -15.20 -2.14 -10.89
C LEU A 40 -15.76 -0.86 -11.51
N ASN A 41 -15.48 -0.62 -12.79
CA ASN A 41 -15.95 0.56 -13.52
C ASN A 41 -17.46 0.54 -13.81
N ALA A 42 -18.14 -0.60 -13.65
CA ALA A 42 -19.60 -0.65 -13.62
C ALA A 42 -20.20 0.18 -12.45
N ASN A 43 -19.41 0.50 -11.42
CA ASN A 43 -19.80 1.43 -10.38
C ASN A 43 -19.49 2.88 -10.81
N PRO A 44 -20.52 3.74 -11.00
CA PRO A 44 -20.31 5.11 -11.49
C PRO A 44 -19.48 5.98 -10.53
N ARG A 45 -19.40 5.63 -9.23
CA ARG A 45 -18.55 6.34 -8.27
C ARG A 45 -17.07 6.01 -8.45
N VAL A 46 -16.76 4.78 -8.87
CA VAL A 46 -15.39 4.35 -9.15
C VAL A 46 -14.92 4.97 -10.45
N ASP A 47 -15.76 4.92 -11.48
CA ASP A 47 -15.49 5.53 -12.77
C ASP A 47 -15.22 7.04 -12.65
N ASP A 48 -16.09 7.79 -11.96
CA ASP A 48 -15.87 9.22 -11.70
C ASP A 48 -14.57 9.51 -10.92
N ALA A 49 -14.21 8.66 -9.95
CA ALA A 49 -12.97 8.81 -9.20
C ALA A 49 -11.72 8.60 -10.06
N HIS A 50 -11.74 7.60 -10.97
CA HIS A 50 -10.64 7.34 -11.91
C HIS A 50 -10.37 8.51 -12.87
N HIS A 51 -11.37 9.35 -13.15
CA HIS A 51 -11.20 10.57 -13.96
C HIS A 51 -10.62 11.75 -13.16
N LYS A 52 -10.72 11.75 -11.83
CA LYS A 52 -10.29 12.85 -10.96
C LYS A 52 -8.87 12.70 -10.44
N VAL A 53 -8.41 11.46 -10.27
CA VAL A 53 -7.11 11.15 -9.68
C VAL A 53 -6.23 10.47 -10.74
N PRO A 54 -5.12 11.11 -11.18
CA PRO A 54 -4.19 10.47 -12.09
C PRO A 54 -3.62 9.17 -11.49
N PRO A 55 -3.42 8.11 -12.28
CA PRO A 55 -2.95 6.81 -11.78
C PRO A 55 -1.69 6.88 -10.93
N ALA A 56 -0.73 7.73 -11.29
CA ALA A 56 0.53 7.89 -10.55
C ALA A 56 0.31 8.39 -9.12
N GLY A 57 -0.58 9.36 -8.91
CA GLY A 57 -0.92 9.85 -7.57
C GLY A 57 -1.67 8.79 -6.76
N PHE A 58 -2.55 8.03 -7.42
CA PHE A 58 -3.28 6.96 -6.75
C PHE A 58 -2.36 5.83 -6.29
N LYS A 59 -1.41 5.41 -7.14
CA LYS A 59 -0.36 4.43 -6.82
C LYS A 59 0.48 4.86 -5.62
N TYR A 60 0.85 6.14 -5.55
CA TYR A 60 1.56 6.71 -4.39
C TYR A 60 0.74 6.55 -3.10
N LEU A 61 -0.51 7.04 -3.11
CA LEU A 61 -1.38 7.03 -1.92
C LEU A 61 -1.67 5.60 -1.44
N VAL A 62 -1.90 4.66 -2.35
CA VAL A 62 -2.14 3.25 -2.01
C VAL A 62 -0.87 2.59 -1.48
N THR A 63 0.30 2.91 -2.03
CA THR A 63 1.58 2.43 -1.47
C THR A 63 1.79 2.93 -0.05
N GLU A 64 1.55 4.21 0.19
CA GLU A 64 1.67 4.82 1.52
C GLU A 64 0.68 4.20 2.53
N MET A 65 -0.57 3.98 2.11
CA MET A 65 -1.60 3.31 2.90
C MET A 65 -1.17 1.88 3.30
N LEU A 66 -0.68 1.09 2.35
CA LEU A 66 -0.28 -0.29 2.61
C LEU A 66 0.98 -0.38 3.46
N CYS A 67 1.96 0.51 3.24
CA CYS A 67 3.14 0.57 4.08
C CYS A 67 2.76 0.90 5.53
N TRP A 68 1.91 1.91 5.73
CA TRP A 68 1.39 2.28 7.06
C TRP A 68 0.63 1.11 7.71
N ALA A 69 -0.30 0.50 6.99
CA ALA A 69 -1.11 -0.62 7.50
C ALA A 69 -0.27 -1.86 7.84
N ALA A 70 0.85 -2.08 7.14
CA ALA A 70 1.78 -3.18 7.39
C ALA A 70 2.74 -2.91 8.57
N GLY A 71 2.63 -1.75 9.24
CA GLY A 71 3.53 -1.34 10.33
C GLY A 71 4.84 -0.71 9.84
N GLY A 72 4.90 -0.26 8.59
CA GLY A 72 6.02 0.48 8.03
C GLY A 72 6.08 1.93 8.49
N PRO A 73 7.18 2.64 8.18
CA PRO A 73 7.43 4.00 8.68
C PRO A 73 6.55 5.08 8.02
N GLN A 74 5.87 4.76 6.93
CA GLN A 74 5.01 5.69 6.22
C GLN A 74 3.75 6.02 7.03
N ARG A 75 3.28 7.25 6.92
CA ARG A 75 1.97 7.69 7.43
C ARG A 75 1.08 7.98 6.23
N TYR A 76 -0.07 7.33 6.17
CA TYR A 76 -1.05 7.63 5.12
C TYR A 76 -1.51 9.09 5.19
N SER A 77 -1.34 9.81 4.08
CA SER A 77 -1.56 11.25 3.97
C SER A 77 -2.92 11.61 3.40
N GLY A 78 -3.49 10.76 2.55
CA GLY A 78 -4.83 10.96 1.97
C GLY A 78 -4.89 12.14 1.01
#